data_AF-A0A813GX78-F1
#
_entry.id   AF-A0A813GX78-F1
#
_cell.length_a   1.000
_cell.length_b   1.000
_cell.length_c   1.000
_cell.angle_alpha   90.00
_cell.angle_beta   90.00
_cell.angle_gamma   90.00
#
_symmetry.space_group_name_H-M   'P 1'
#
loop_
_entity.id
_entity.type
_entity.pdbx_description
1 polymer ?
#
loop_
_entity_poly.entity_id
_entity_poly.type
_entity_poly.pdbx_seq_one_letter_code
_entity_poly.pdbx_strand_id
1 'polypeptide(L)'
;MPPTDSVICAVCLDEIKPHERRSRAGRRTGCVHVFHWECIRQWFQVKASCPVCNTSLFDYGIYEVDPSTGRQLHHRIRPEGVRGSLHTAAATGWISSSFIDADDVLLRHILSP
;
A
#
# COMPACT_ATOMS: atom_id res chain seq x y z
N MET A 1 33.08 7.24 -20.37
CA MET A 1 32.13 7.51 -19.27
C MET A 1 31.61 6.17 -18.80
N PRO A 2 31.71 5.82 -17.51
CA PRO A 2 30.96 4.67 -17.03
C PRO A 2 29.46 4.99 -17.18
N PRO A 3 28.60 4.01 -17.53
CA PRO A 3 27.17 4.21 -17.47
C PRO A 3 26.81 4.53 -16.02
N THR A 4 26.31 5.74 -15.79
CA THR A 4 25.56 6.03 -14.57
C THR A 4 24.20 5.38 -14.78
N ASP A 5 23.94 4.25 -14.13
CA ASP A 5 22.61 3.66 -14.09
C ASP A 5 21.67 4.62 -13.34
N SER A 6 21.20 5.63 -14.05
CA SER A 6 20.22 6.59 -13.57
C SER A 6 18.88 5.86 -13.45
N VAL A 7 18.23 6.01 -12.30
CA VAL A 7 16.93 5.39 -12.07
C VAL A 7 15.87 6.31 -12.65
N ILE A 8 15.14 5.86 -13.67
CA ILE A 8 14.06 6.63 -14.28
C ILE A 8 12.73 6.29 -13.60
N CYS A 9 11.98 7.31 -13.22
CA CYS A 9 10.64 7.15 -12.67
C CYS A 9 9.65 6.85 -13.80
N ALA A 10 9.08 5.64 -13.83
CA ALA A 10 8.15 5.27 -14.91
C ALA A 10 6.77 5.98 -14.86
N VAL A 11 6.53 6.84 -13.86
CA VAL A 11 5.30 7.64 -13.75
C VAL A 11 5.44 8.99 -14.46
N CYS A 12 6.50 9.74 -14.17
CA CYS A 12 6.76 11.05 -14.80
C CYS A 12 7.76 10.99 -15.96
N LEU A 13 8.40 9.84 -16.17
CA LEU A 13 9.44 9.59 -17.19
C LEU A 13 10.70 10.44 -17.03
N ASP A 14 10.95 10.94 -15.82
CA ASP A 14 12.13 11.75 -15.48
C ASP A 14 13.10 10.97 -14.56
N GLU A 15 14.36 11.42 -14.53
CA GLU A 15 15.41 10.86 -13.68
C GLU A 15 15.11 11.13 -12.20
N ILE A 16 15.29 10.11 -11.37
CA ILE A 16 15.24 10.24 -9.91
C ILE A 16 16.62 10.67 -9.42
N LYS A 17 16.72 11.94 -9.03
CA LYS A 17 17.99 12.50 -8.57
C LYS A 17 18.34 11.96 -7.17
N PRO A 18 19.62 11.89 -6.79
CA PRO A 18 20.05 11.38 -5.49
C PRO A 18 19.47 12.14 -4.28
N HIS A 19 19.12 13.42 -4.47
CA HIS A 19 18.55 14.29 -3.44
C HIS A 19 17.01 14.25 -3.39
N GLU A 20 16.36 13.48 -4.26
CA GLU A 20 14.92 13.37 -4.32
C GLU A 20 14.43 12.18 -3.51
N ARG A 21 13.25 12.34 -2.87
CA ARG A 21 12.60 11.27 -2.13
C ARG A 21 12.11 10.22 -3.13
N ARG A 22 12.58 8.99 -2.95
CA ARG A 22 12.21 7.85 -3.79
C ARG A 22 11.40 6.85 -2.99
N SER A 23 10.62 6.06 -3.71
CA SER A 23 9.80 5.00 -3.18
C SER A 23 10.37 3.64 -3.56
N ARG A 24 10.17 2.66 -2.69
CA ARG A 24 10.55 1.27 -2.96
C ARG A 24 9.45 0.33 -2.47
N ALA A 25 9.05 -0.59 -3.32
CA ALA A 25 8.12 -1.64 -2.92
C ALA A 25 8.74 -2.53 -1.80
N GLY A 26 7.89 -2.98 -0.88
CA GLY A 26 8.36 -3.77 0.27
C GLY A 26 8.97 -5.10 -0.16
N ARG A 27 9.94 -5.62 0.62
CA ARG A 27 10.66 -6.87 0.32
C ARG A 27 9.72 -8.06 0.03
N ARG A 28 8.54 -8.08 0.65
CA ARG A 28 7.54 -9.16 0.50
C ARG A 28 6.67 -9.05 -0.76
N THR A 29 6.66 -7.91 -1.44
CA THR A 29 5.85 -7.70 -2.66
C THR A 29 6.38 -8.47 -3.87
N GLY A 30 7.68 -8.84 -3.86
CA GLY A 30 8.38 -9.31 -5.06
C GLY A 30 8.62 -8.23 -6.13
N CYS A 31 8.11 -7.01 -5.93
CA CYS A 31 8.31 -5.86 -6.80
C CYS A 31 9.55 -5.09 -6.35
N VAL A 32 10.41 -4.69 -7.30
CA VAL A 32 11.64 -3.93 -7.04
C VAL A 32 11.66 -2.57 -7.75
N HIS A 33 10.53 -2.15 -8.31
CA HIS A 33 10.42 -0.89 -9.04
C HIS A 33 10.51 0.31 -8.10
N VAL A 34 11.15 1.37 -8.59
CA VAL A 34 11.45 2.60 -7.85
C VAL A 34 10.82 3.77 -8.61
N PHE A 35 10.20 4.68 -7.87
CA PHE A 35 9.55 5.89 -8.39
C PHE A 35 9.83 7.06 -7.47
N HIS A 36 9.65 8.30 -7.93
CA HIS A 36 9.53 9.44 -7.01
C HIS A 36 8.42 9.18 -6.00
N TRP A 37 8.65 9.56 -4.74
CA TRP A 37 7.66 9.41 -3.68
C TRP A 37 6.33 10.10 -4.03
N GLU A 38 6.39 11.34 -4.53
CA GLU A 38 5.18 12.11 -4.83
C GLU A 38 4.40 11.49 -6.00
N CYS A 39 5.10 11.03 -7.05
CA CYS A 39 4.46 10.39 -8.20
C CYS A 39 3.71 9.11 -7.82
N ILE A 40 4.33 8.23 -7.03
CA ILE A 40 3.67 6.98 -6.63
C ILE A 40 2.57 7.23 -5.60
N ARG A 41 2.72 8.24 -4.74
CA ARG A 41 1.70 8.63 -3.77
C ARG A 41 0.43 9.10 -4.47
N GLN A 42 0.55 9.92 -5.52
CA GLN A 42 -0.58 10.34 -6.35
C GLN A 42 -1.21 9.16 -7.08
N TRP A 43 -0.39 8.26 -7.64
CA TRP A 43 -0.86 7.06 -8.31
C TRP A 43 -1.76 6.19 -7.41
N PHE A 44 -1.38 6.01 -6.13
CA PHE A 44 -2.15 5.22 -5.17
C PHE A 44 -3.49 5.82 -4.76
N GLN A 45 -3.73 7.12 -5.02
CA GLN A 45 -5.06 7.71 -4.84
C GLN A 45 -6.06 7.17 -5.88
N VAL A 46 -5.57 6.70 -7.02
CA VAL A 46 -6.38 6.15 -8.11
C VAL A 46 -6.33 4.62 -8.12
N LYS A 47 -5.11 4.04 -8.04
CA LYS A 47 -4.88 2.60 -8.15
C LYS A 47 -3.70 2.15 -7.29
N ALA A 48 -3.95 1.32 -6.27
CA ALA A 48 -2.91 0.80 -5.39
C ALA A 48 -2.14 -0.41 -5.97
N SER A 49 -1.64 -0.28 -7.19
CA SER A 49 -0.82 -1.29 -7.86
C SER A 49 0.46 -0.68 -8.41
N CYS A 50 1.50 -1.48 -8.58
CA CYS A 50 2.73 -1.03 -9.22
C CYS A 50 2.48 -0.60 -10.69
N PRO A 51 2.94 0.58 -11.13
CA PRO A 51 2.82 1.03 -12.53
C PRO A 51 3.54 0.15 -13.55
N VAL A 52 4.58 -0.58 -13.14
CA VAL A 52 5.43 -1.35 -14.07
C VAL A 52 4.98 -2.81 -14.18
N CYS A 53 4.72 -3.48 -13.06
CA CYS A 53 4.39 -4.92 -13.06
C CYS A 53 2.96 -5.24 -12.59
N ASN A 54 2.14 -4.22 -12.30
CA ASN A 54 0.75 -4.36 -11.87
C ASN A 54 0.55 -5.18 -10.56
N THR A 55 1.62 -5.49 -9.82
CA THR A 55 1.55 -6.14 -8.51
C THR A 55 0.73 -5.30 -7.54
N SER A 56 -0.20 -5.92 -6.81
CA SER A 56 -0.97 -5.27 -5.75
C SER A 56 -0.03 -4.84 -4.62
N LEU A 57 -0.13 -3.58 -4.20
CA LEU A 57 0.66 -3.04 -3.09
C LEU A 57 -0.18 -2.81 -1.83
N PHE A 58 -1.48 -3.12 -1.86
CA PHE A 58 -2.40 -2.93 -0.73
C PHE A 58 -1.91 -3.62 0.55
N ASP A 59 -1.63 -4.92 0.47
CA ASP A 59 -1.29 -5.73 1.65
C ASP A 59 0.12 -5.47 2.18
N TYR A 60 0.98 -4.89 1.34
CA TYR A 60 2.41 -4.74 1.62
C TYR A 60 2.83 -3.31 1.92
N GLY A 61 2.07 -2.31 1.48
CA GLY A 61 2.45 -0.91 1.52
C GLY A 61 3.69 -0.59 0.67
N ILE A 62 4.18 0.63 0.84
CA ILE A 62 5.38 1.11 0.15
C ILE A 62 6.33 1.79 1.15
N TYR A 63 7.63 1.73 0.88
CA TYR A 63 8.62 2.48 1.64
C TYR A 63 8.94 3.78 0.94
N GLU A 64 8.91 4.85 1.70
CA GLU A 64 9.53 6.10 1.36
C GLU A 64 10.97 6.12 1.87
N VAL A 65 11.91 6.51 1.00
CA VAL A 65 13.34 6.60 1.33
C VAL A 65 13.75 8.06 1.35
N ASP A 66 14.20 8.52 2.51
CA ASP A 66 14.78 9.85 2.69
C ASP A 66 16.18 9.89 2.03
N PRO A 67 16.45 10.83 1.12
CA PRO A 67 17.70 10.89 0.38
C PRO A 67 18.89 11.33 1.22
N SER A 68 18.66 12.12 2.27
CA SER A 68 19.71 12.70 3.12
C SER A 68 20.18 11.73 4.21
N THR A 69 19.23 10.98 4.79
CA THR A 69 19.47 10.09 5.94
C THR A 69 19.42 8.61 5.58
N GLY A 70 18.89 8.26 4.40
CA GLY A 70 18.63 6.87 4.01
C GLY A 70 17.52 6.21 4.81
N ARG A 71 16.84 6.95 5.70
CA ARG A 71 15.77 6.42 6.55
C ARG A 71 14.61 5.96 5.68
N GLN A 72 14.08 4.78 5.99
CA GLN A 72 12.93 4.22 5.30
C GLN A 72 11.69 4.34 6.18
N LEU A 73 10.65 4.99 5.67
CA LEU A 73 9.34 5.10 6.31
C LEU A 73 8.34 4.21 5.56
N HIS A 74 7.72 3.28 6.28
CA HIS A 74 6.69 2.41 5.71
C HIS A 74 5.34 3.11 5.69
N HIS A 75 4.72 3.17 4.51
CA HIS A 75 3.40 3.75 4.28
C HIS A 75 2.42 2.63 3.94
N ARG A 76 1.44 2.40 4.82
CA ARG A 76 0.32 1.49 4.55
C ARG A 76 -0.63 2.16 3.56
N ILE A 77 -0.93 1.50 2.46
CA ILE A 77 -1.89 1.98 1.47
C ILE A 77 -3.27 1.55 1.93
N ARG A 78 -4.12 2.50 2.34
CA ARG A 78 -5.51 2.20 2.69
C ARG A 78 -6.40 2.37 1.46
N PRO A 79 -7.34 1.44 1.18
CA PRO A 79 -8.29 1.54 0.06
C PRO A 79 -9.40 2.58 0.29
N GLU A 80 -9.42 3.23 1.45
CA GLU A 80 -10.53 4.07 1.89
C GLU A 80 -10.72 5.26 0.95
N GLY A 81 -11.67 5.13 0.02
CA GLY A 81 -12.05 6.21 -0.89
C GLY A 81 -11.86 5.95 -2.38
N VAL A 82 -11.66 4.71 -2.87
CA VAL A 82 -11.90 4.42 -4.30
C VAL A 82 -13.41 4.54 -4.56
N ARG A 83 -13.90 5.78 -4.70
CA ARG A 83 -15.18 6.09 -5.32
C ARG A 83 -15.15 5.49 -6.72
N GLY A 84 -15.76 4.32 -6.90
CA GLY A 84 -15.97 3.74 -8.23
C GLY A 84 -15.51 2.29 -8.44
N SER A 85 -15.03 1.57 -7.43
CA SER A 85 -14.91 0.11 -7.56
C SER A 85 -16.30 -0.52 -7.43
N LEU A 86 -17.04 -0.59 -8.53
CA LEU A 86 -18.16 -1.51 -8.72
C LEU A 86 -17.64 -2.93 -8.48
N HIS A 87 -17.60 -3.35 -7.23
CA HIS A 87 -17.80 -4.77 -6.93
C HIS A 87 -19.24 -5.03 -7.36
N THR A 88 -19.39 -5.69 -8.50
CA THR A 88 -20.68 -6.18 -8.98
C THR A 88 -21.35 -6.95 -7.85
N ALA A 89 -22.56 -6.50 -7.52
CA ALA A 89 -23.41 -7.06 -6.50
C ALA A 89 -23.68 -8.55 -6.76
N ALA A 90 -23.58 -9.37 -5.72
CA ALA A 90 -24.46 -10.53 -5.57
C ALA A 90 -25.43 -10.20 -4.45
N ALA A 91 -26.53 -9.55 -4.82
CA ALA A 91 -27.70 -9.45 -3.98
C ALA A 91 -28.37 -10.84 -3.92
N THR A 92 -28.12 -11.58 -2.86
CA THR A 92 -29.14 -12.47 -2.29
C THR A 92 -29.16 -12.20 -0.81
N GLY A 93 -30.12 -11.36 -0.41
CA GLY A 93 -30.33 -11.06 1.00
C GLY A 93 -30.80 -12.30 1.74
N TRP A 94 -30.31 -12.45 2.97
CA TRP A 94 -31.16 -12.86 4.08
C TRP A 94 -30.86 -11.96 5.27
N ILE A 95 -31.85 -11.10 5.53
CA ILE A 95 -32.16 -10.55 6.83
C ILE A 95 -32.38 -11.69 7.83
N SER A 96 -31.62 -11.70 8.91
CA SER A 96 -32.12 -12.17 10.20
C SER A 96 -31.57 -11.26 11.28
N SER A 97 -32.51 -10.50 11.83
CA SER A 97 -32.41 -9.58 12.95
C SER A 97 -31.68 -10.21 14.15
N SER A 98 -30.72 -9.48 14.72
CA SER A 98 -30.51 -9.32 16.18
C SER A 98 -29.27 -8.44 16.41
N PHE A 99 -29.49 -7.14 16.44
CA PHE A 99 -28.61 -6.22 17.17
C PHE A 99 -28.79 -6.51 18.66
N ILE A 100 -27.73 -6.96 19.35
CA ILE A 100 -27.54 -6.72 20.78
C ILE A 100 -26.08 -6.29 20.95
N ASP A 101 -25.92 -5.06 21.41
CA ASP A 101 -24.68 -4.39 21.79
C ASP A 101 -24.11 -4.91 23.12
N ALA A 102 -22.80 -4.70 23.28
CA ALA A 102 -22.02 -4.48 24.50
C ALA A 102 -21.97 -5.55 25.62
N ASP A 103 -20.72 -5.92 25.93
CA ASP A 103 -20.19 -6.60 27.12
C ASP A 103 -20.45 -8.11 27.30
N ASP A 104 -19.47 -8.77 27.95
CA ASP A 104 -19.58 -10.09 28.61
C ASP A 104 -19.05 -11.37 27.93
N VAL A 105 -17.75 -11.43 27.59
CA VAL A 105 -16.97 -12.69 27.74
C VAL A 105 -15.57 -12.39 28.29
N LEU A 106 -15.51 -11.66 29.41
CA LEU A 106 -14.40 -11.80 30.34
C LEU A 106 -14.68 -13.06 31.16
N LEU A 107 -14.20 -14.23 30.74
CA LEU A 107 -13.94 -15.42 31.58
C LEU A 107 -13.70 -16.66 30.70
N ARG A 108 -12.49 -16.77 30.14
CA ARG A 108 -11.98 -18.05 29.58
C ARG A 108 -10.59 -18.44 30.10
N HIS A 109 -10.14 -17.85 31.20
CA HIS A 109 -8.99 -18.34 31.96
C HIS A 109 -9.39 -18.49 33.42
N ILE A 110 -9.71 -19.72 33.83
CA ILE A 110 -9.39 -20.40 35.11
C ILE A 110 -10.09 -21.79 35.02
N LEU A 111 -9.41 -22.74 34.37
CA LEU A 111 -9.47 -24.19 34.66
C LEU A 111 -8.19 -24.43 35.49
N SER A 112 -8.06 -25.18 36.57
CA SER A 112 -8.77 -26.20 37.35
C SER A 112 -7.95 -26.37 38.66
N PRO A 113 -8.26 -27.29 39.60
CA PRO A 113 -9.52 -27.95 39.93
C PRO A 113 -10.16 -27.43 41.23
#